data_AF-A0ABD1B9A5-F1
#
_entry.id   AF-A0ABD1B9A5-F1
#
_cell.length_a   1.000
_cell.length_b   1.000
_cell.length_c   1.000
_cell.angle_alpha   90.00
_cell.angle_beta   90.00
_cell.angle_gamma   90.00
#
_symmetry.space_group_name_H-M   'P 1'
#
loop_
_entity.id
_entity.type
_entity.pdbx_description
1 polymer ?
#
loop_
_entity_poly.entity_id
_entity_poly.type
_entity_poly.pdbx_seq_one_letter_code
_entity_poly.pdbx_strand_id
1 'polypeptide(L)'
;MDALLQVSVDGFRFENGSGSGSCCKPRNHLESDNNLFPNKSSPTDSVCLDNSPVLKYINDMLMDEEDVVGQSRFSQDNLALQAAERSFYEILQQPSSESDQNTSSSDQNSGDQDFCFPNTITDSAALVSSGESQRKYRHRNDEEDDLEIGRKNKQPAIFISEMEELAVNFEHVLLVCKTNQEEEEKELSITKQSQPNRAGRPKGSSNRSKTQKSNTVDLRSLLTQCAQAVASFDQRRATEKLKEIRSHSSSNGDGTQRLAFYFADALEARITGNISPPVSTAFPSSTTPMVDILQAYKLFVHTCPIYVIDYFAANRSIYELALKATTLHIVDFGVLYGFQWPCLLLALSKRSGGPPMLRVTGIELPQSGFRPSDRVEETGRRLKRFCDKFNVPFEFNFIAKKWETISLDELKINPGETLVVNCIHRLQYTPDETVSLDSPRDTVLKLFRDINPDLFLFAEINGLYNSPFFMTRFREALFHFSSLFDMYDTTIQGEDEYKNRSLLERELLVRDAMSVISCEGAERFARPETYKQWRVRILRAGFKPATISKVIMKEAKEIVRKRYHRDFLIDSDNNWVLQGWKGRVIYAFSCWKPAEKLTNNHGVI
;
A
#
# COMPACT_ATOMS: atom_id res chain seq x y z
N MET A 1 -53.39 5.58 -13.88
CA MET A 1 -52.09 5.17 -14.44
C MET A 1 -51.04 6.06 -13.79
N ASP A 2 -50.74 5.92 -12.50
CA ASP A 2 -50.23 4.71 -11.80
C ASP A 2 -48.94 4.24 -12.47
N ALA A 3 -47.81 4.01 -11.84
CA ALA A 3 -47.30 4.04 -10.47
C ALA A 3 -45.75 3.95 -10.67
N LEU A 4 -44.80 4.32 -9.83
CA LEU A 4 -44.58 4.14 -8.40
C LEU A 4 -43.39 5.04 -8.05
N LEU A 5 -43.64 6.14 -7.35
CA LEU A 5 -42.68 6.83 -6.50
C LEU A 5 -43.32 6.87 -5.12
N GLN A 6 -43.01 5.88 -4.29
CA GLN A 6 -43.23 5.89 -2.84
C GLN A 6 -42.69 4.59 -2.24
N VAL A 7 -41.57 4.67 -1.50
CA VAL A 7 -41.35 3.77 -0.37
C VAL A 7 -40.86 4.59 0.81
N SER A 8 -41.56 4.38 1.92
CA SER A 8 -41.60 5.14 3.16
C SER A 8 -40.34 4.99 4.01
N VAL A 9 -39.98 6.09 4.67
CA VAL A 9 -39.22 6.11 5.92
C VAL A 9 -40.23 5.87 7.04
N ASP A 10 -40.12 4.77 7.79
CA ASP A 10 -40.44 4.71 9.23
C ASP A 10 -40.24 3.30 9.83
N GLY A 11 -39.69 3.29 11.05
CA GLY A 11 -40.20 2.42 12.11
C GLY A 11 -39.54 1.07 12.35
N PHE A 12 -38.51 1.06 13.20
CA PHE A 12 -38.15 -0.10 14.01
C PHE A 12 -39.38 -0.60 14.80
N ARG A 13 -39.77 -1.86 14.63
CA ARG A 13 -40.68 -2.59 15.54
C ARG A 13 -40.08 -3.96 15.85
N PHE A 14 -39.69 -4.15 17.10
CA PHE A 14 -39.36 -5.45 17.67
C PHE A 14 -40.67 -6.11 18.12
N GLU A 15 -41.03 -7.25 17.53
CA GLU A 15 -42.04 -8.14 18.10
C GLU A 15 -41.35 -9.24 18.90
N ASN A 16 -41.65 -9.24 20.20
CA ASN A 16 -41.29 -10.27 21.15
C ASN A 16 -42.19 -11.51 20.96
N GLY A 17 -41.59 -12.63 20.56
CA GLY A 17 -42.23 -13.94 20.57
C GLY A 17 -41.63 -14.82 21.68
N SER A 18 -42.28 -14.86 22.84
CA SER A 18 -42.04 -15.82 23.92
C SER A 18 -42.76 -17.14 23.62
N GLY A 19 -42.04 -18.27 23.62
CA GLY A 19 -42.62 -19.60 23.50
C GLY A 19 -41.66 -20.69 23.99
N SER A 20 -42.01 -21.29 25.12
CA SER A 20 -41.31 -22.29 25.93
C SER A 20 -41.33 -23.72 25.37
N GLY A 21 -40.32 -24.54 25.72
CA GLY A 21 -40.36 -26.01 25.71
C GLY A 21 -38.97 -26.63 25.47
N SER A 22 -38.13 -26.83 26.50
CA SER A 22 -37.99 -28.03 27.35
C SER A 22 -37.27 -29.24 26.71
N CYS A 23 -36.16 -29.59 27.38
CA CYS A 23 -35.52 -30.91 27.55
C CYS A 23 -35.20 -31.80 26.34
N CYS A 24 -33.90 -32.12 26.20
CA CYS A 24 -33.38 -33.48 26.42
C CYS A 24 -31.83 -33.47 26.45
N LYS A 25 -31.24 -33.91 27.58
CA LYS A 25 -29.86 -34.43 27.67
C LYS A 25 -29.86 -35.89 27.20
N PRO A 26 -28.72 -36.44 26.73
CA PRO A 26 -27.98 -37.39 27.56
C PRO A 26 -26.45 -37.19 27.44
N ARG A 27 -25.65 -37.25 28.52
CA ARG A 27 -25.20 -38.40 29.35
C ARG A 27 -23.90 -39.00 28.79
N ASN A 28 -22.81 -38.78 29.54
CA ASN A 28 -21.50 -39.39 29.34
C ASN A 28 -21.59 -40.91 29.52
N HIS A 29 -20.97 -41.66 28.62
CA HIS A 29 -20.36 -42.95 28.90
C HIS A 29 -19.07 -43.06 28.07
N LEU A 30 -17.97 -43.35 28.76
CA LEU A 30 -16.71 -43.78 28.17
C LEU A 30 -16.92 -45.17 27.55
N GLU A 31 -16.39 -45.36 26.34
CA GLU A 31 -15.75 -46.61 25.96
C GLU A 31 -14.67 -46.32 24.92
N SER A 32 -13.47 -46.79 25.24
CA SER A 32 -12.24 -46.72 24.48
C SER A 32 -12.28 -47.68 23.31
N ASP A 33 -11.95 -47.22 22.12
CA ASP A 33 -11.36 -48.08 21.10
C ASP A 33 -10.30 -47.31 20.30
N ASN A 34 -9.06 -47.74 20.54
CA ASN A 34 -7.86 -47.34 19.82
C ASN A 34 -7.92 -47.91 18.40
N ASN A 35 -7.90 -47.05 17.39
CA ASN A 35 -7.35 -47.41 16.08
C ASN A 35 -6.57 -46.22 15.51
N LEU A 36 -5.25 -46.32 15.66
CA LEU A 36 -4.24 -45.51 15.01
C LEU A 36 -4.43 -45.55 13.48
N PHE A 37 -4.78 -44.41 12.90
CA PHE A 37 -4.40 -44.09 11.52
C PHE A 37 -3.43 -42.91 11.58
N PRO A 38 -2.20 -43.01 11.05
CA PRO A 38 -1.29 -41.89 11.04
C PRO A 38 -1.85 -40.84 10.07
N ASN A 39 -2.31 -39.71 10.63
CA ASN A 39 -2.56 -38.49 9.87
C ASN A 39 -1.23 -38.07 9.22
N LYS A 40 -1.01 -38.47 7.97
CA LYS A 40 -0.04 -37.82 7.11
C LYS A 40 -0.51 -36.38 6.93
N SER A 41 0.13 -35.44 7.63
CA SER A 41 0.02 -34.02 7.36
C SER A 41 0.28 -33.77 5.88
N SER A 42 -0.69 -33.15 5.22
CA SER A 42 -0.59 -32.85 3.80
C SER A 42 0.49 -31.77 3.57
N PRO A 43 1.25 -31.78 2.46
CA PRO A 43 2.24 -30.74 2.17
C PRO A 43 1.64 -29.33 2.00
N THR A 44 0.31 -29.22 2.00
CA THR A 44 -0.45 -27.97 1.78
C THR A 44 -0.64 -27.13 3.03
N ASP A 45 -0.38 -27.66 4.23
CA ASP A 45 -0.70 -27.01 5.52
C ASP A 45 0.29 -25.90 5.92
N SER A 46 1.45 -25.78 5.28
CA SER A 46 2.52 -24.84 5.68
C SER A 46 2.83 -23.72 4.67
N VAL A 47 2.09 -23.61 3.57
CA VAL A 47 2.62 -22.95 2.35
C VAL A 47 2.55 -21.41 2.39
N CYS A 48 1.67 -20.79 3.18
CA CYS A 48 1.54 -19.32 3.22
C CYS A 48 1.32 -18.73 4.61
N LEU A 49 1.51 -19.53 5.67
CA LEU A 49 1.41 -19.02 7.04
C LEU A 49 2.66 -18.23 7.44
N ASP A 50 3.81 -18.39 6.80
CA ASP A 50 5.06 -17.75 7.23
C ASP A 50 5.38 -16.49 6.39
N ASN A 51 5.60 -15.36 7.07
CA ASN A 51 6.03 -14.10 6.45
C ASN A 51 7.55 -14.10 6.12
N SER A 52 8.29 -15.13 6.52
CA SER A 52 9.73 -15.31 6.28
C SER A 52 10.19 -15.00 4.84
N PRO A 53 9.49 -15.45 3.77
CA PRO A 53 9.91 -15.14 2.40
C PRO A 53 9.85 -13.64 2.08
N VAL A 54 8.84 -12.94 2.60
CA VAL A 54 8.68 -11.49 2.43
C VAL A 54 9.73 -10.75 3.23
N LEU A 55 10.03 -11.18 4.47
CA LEU A 55 11.10 -10.58 5.27
C LEU A 55 12.47 -10.74 4.64
N LYS A 56 12.76 -11.91 4.05
CA LYS A 56 13.99 -12.15 3.29
C LYS A 56 14.07 -11.24 2.06
N TYR A 57 12.97 -11.11 1.32
CA TYR A 57 12.89 -10.19 0.18
C TYR A 57 13.09 -8.72 0.60
N ILE A 58 12.54 -8.31 1.75
CA ILE A 58 12.76 -6.97 2.31
C ILE A 58 14.22 -6.80 2.76
N ASN A 59 14.84 -7.80 3.37
CA ASN A 59 16.24 -7.70 3.78
C ASN A 59 17.16 -7.60 2.56
N ASP A 60 16.92 -8.37 1.50
CA ASP A 60 17.65 -8.25 0.23
C ASP A 60 17.53 -6.82 -0.33
N MET A 61 16.34 -6.19 -0.23
CA MET A 61 16.15 -4.77 -0.60
C MET A 61 16.95 -3.79 0.27
N LEU A 62 17.05 -4.05 1.57
CA LEU A 62 17.82 -3.21 2.50
C LEU A 62 19.31 -3.28 2.21
N MET A 63 19.84 -4.46 1.91
CA MET A 63 21.26 -4.64 1.54
C MET A 63 21.57 -3.95 0.21
N ASP A 64 20.69 -4.08 -0.79
CA ASP A 64 20.85 -3.42 -2.10
C ASP A 64 20.91 -1.87 -1.97
N GLU A 65 20.21 -1.27 -0.99
CA GLU A 65 20.29 0.18 -0.76
C GLU A 65 21.64 0.61 -0.18
N GLU A 66 22.25 -0.16 0.72
CA GLU A 66 23.53 0.19 1.32
C GLU A 66 24.65 0.22 0.26
N ASP A 67 24.62 -0.72 -0.69
CA ASP A 67 25.53 -0.78 -1.83
C ASP A 67 25.30 0.37 -2.83
N VAL A 68 24.04 0.72 -3.08
CA VAL A 68 23.66 1.82 -4.00
C VAL A 68 23.94 3.18 -3.40
N VAL A 69 23.69 3.42 -2.11
CA VAL A 69 24.03 4.70 -1.43
C VAL A 69 25.55 4.91 -1.42
N GLY A 70 26.32 3.83 -1.31
CA GLY A 70 27.77 3.83 -1.51
C GLY A 70 28.16 4.32 -2.92
N GLN A 71 27.56 3.79 -3.98
CA GLN A 71 27.91 4.13 -5.37
C GLN A 71 27.27 5.45 -5.90
N SER A 72 26.07 5.79 -5.42
CA SER A 72 25.29 6.97 -5.83
C SER A 72 25.91 8.27 -5.32
N ARG A 73 26.39 8.31 -4.06
CA ARG A 73 27.07 9.49 -3.52
C ARG A 73 28.32 9.87 -4.31
N PHE A 74 29.09 8.90 -4.80
CA PHE A 74 30.28 9.19 -5.60
C PHE A 74 29.97 9.63 -7.04
N SER A 75 28.80 9.26 -7.58
CA SER A 75 28.48 9.46 -9.00
C SER A 75 27.60 10.69 -9.28
N GLN A 76 26.66 11.02 -8.39
CA GLN A 76 25.76 12.17 -8.58
C GLN A 76 26.45 13.52 -8.33
N ASP A 77 27.30 13.60 -7.30
CA ASP A 77 28.04 14.83 -6.99
C ASP A 77 29.05 15.15 -8.11
N ASN A 78 29.61 14.14 -8.79
CA ASN A 78 30.61 14.36 -9.83
C ASN A 78 30.01 14.87 -11.16
N LEU A 79 28.84 14.35 -11.56
CA LEU A 79 28.20 14.76 -12.81
C LEU A 79 27.51 16.13 -12.72
N ALA A 80 26.87 16.43 -11.60
CA ALA A 80 26.24 17.73 -11.38
C ALA A 80 27.29 18.85 -11.23
N LEU A 81 28.40 18.57 -10.54
CA LEU A 81 29.50 19.51 -10.40
C LEU A 81 30.20 19.75 -11.76
N GLN A 82 30.43 18.69 -12.55
CA GLN A 82 30.99 18.82 -13.90
C GLN A 82 30.08 19.59 -14.87
N ALA A 83 28.76 19.43 -14.76
CA ALA A 83 27.81 20.16 -15.60
C ALA A 83 27.74 21.65 -15.23
N ALA A 84 27.77 21.98 -13.93
CA ALA A 84 27.86 23.35 -13.46
C ALA A 84 29.19 24.01 -13.86
N GLU A 85 30.30 23.29 -13.69
CA GLU A 85 31.64 23.75 -14.06
C GLU A 85 31.74 24.06 -15.56
N ARG A 86 31.17 23.21 -16.42
CA ARG A 86 31.08 23.47 -17.88
C ARG A 86 30.25 24.70 -18.21
N SER A 87 29.11 24.89 -17.54
CA SER A 87 28.25 26.05 -17.76
C SER A 87 28.93 27.36 -17.35
N PHE A 88 29.67 27.38 -16.24
CA PHE A 88 30.47 28.54 -15.84
C PHE A 88 31.61 28.82 -16.82
N TYR A 89 32.26 27.77 -17.33
CA TYR A 89 33.36 27.91 -18.30
C TYR A 89 32.88 28.48 -19.65
N GLU A 90 31.67 28.13 -20.09
CA GLU A 90 31.05 28.67 -21.31
C GLU A 90 30.67 30.16 -21.16
N ILE A 91 30.22 30.57 -19.98
CA ILE A 91 29.88 31.98 -19.70
C ILE A 91 31.14 32.86 -19.65
N LEU A 92 32.25 32.34 -19.13
CA LEU A 92 33.52 33.07 -19.04
C LEU A 92 34.27 33.19 -20.38
N GLN A 93 33.91 32.40 -21.40
CA GLN A 93 34.55 32.42 -22.72
C GLN A 93 33.86 33.32 -23.75
N GLN A 94 32.75 33.98 -23.41
CA GLN A 94 32.14 34.93 -24.33
C GLN A 94 32.92 36.26 -24.31
N PRO A 95 33.46 36.73 -25.46
CA PRO A 95 34.08 38.04 -25.52
C PRO A 95 32.99 39.12 -25.45
N SER A 96 33.11 40.02 -24.47
CA SER A 96 32.27 41.21 -24.34
C SER A 96 32.53 42.15 -25.52
N SER A 97 31.58 42.26 -26.45
CA SER A 97 31.54 43.33 -27.45
C SER A 97 30.42 44.32 -27.09
N GLU A 98 30.79 45.39 -26.41
CA GLU A 98 30.00 46.62 -26.34
C GLU A 98 30.13 47.41 -27.65
N SER A 99 28.99 47.85 -28.21
CA SER A 99 28.91 49.17 -28.84
C SER A 99 27.46 49.62 -28.93
N ASP A 100 27.16 50.69 -28.19
CA ASP A 100 25.99 51.54 -28.32
C ASP A 100 25.98 52.27 -29.68
N GLN A 101 24.78 52.48 -30.27
CA GLN A 101 24.14 53.80 -30.40
C GLN A 101 23.01 53.84 -31.46
N ASN A 102 21.88 54.39 -31.00
CA ASN A 102 21.00 55.40 -31.63
C ASN A 102 20.22 55.14 -32.94
N THR A 103 18.88 55.16 -32.76
CA THR A 103 17.84 55.94 -33.48
C THR A 103 18.03 56.27 -34.97
N SER A 104 17.06 55.87 -35.81
CA SER A 104 16.22 56.79 -36.61
C SER A 104 15.23 56.03 -37.51
N SER A 105 14.24 56.80 -37.96
CA SER A 105 12.98 56.48 -38.61
C SER A 105 13.05 56.08 -40.10
N SER A 106 11.85 55.81 -40.61
CA SER A 106 11.34 55.98 -41.99
C SER A 106 11.45 54.84 -43.00
N ASP A 107 10.25 54.32 -43.31
CA ASP A 107 9.63 54.25 -44.63
C ASP A 107 10.08 53.26 -45.72
N GLN A 108 9.08 52.42 -46.04
CA GLN A 108 8.52 52.14 -47.37
C GLN A 108 9.25 51.22 -48.36
N ASN A 109 8.51 50.14 -48.62
CA ASN A 109 8.09 49.61 -49.92
C ASN A 109 9.09 48.95 -50.88
N SER A 110 8.68 47.72 -51.20
CA SER A 110 8.30 47.22 -52.54
C SER A 110 9.31 46.37 -53.32
N GLY A 111 8.74 45.23 -53.76
CA GLY A 111 9.14 44.42 -54.91
C GLY A 111 10.40 43.59 -54.74
N ASP A 112 10.59 42.47 -55.42
CA ASP A 112 9.75 41.50 -56.12
C ASP A 112 10.78 40.48 -56.62
N GLN A 113 10.45 39.18 -56.71
CA GLN A 113 11.07 38.21 -57.64
C GLN A 113 12.59 37.91 -57.41
N ASP A 114 13.19 36.75 -57.65
CA ASP A 114 12.77 35.49 -58.24
C ASP A 114 13.92 34.47 -58.01
N PHE A 115 13.57 33.18 -58.04
CA PHE A 115 14.36 32.02 -58.52
C PHE A 115 15.87 31.89 -58.22
N CYS A 116 16.24 30.78 -57.57
CA CYS A 116 16.86 29.59 -58.19
C CYS A 116 17.78 28.84 -57.21
N PHE A 117 17.42 27.57 -56.94
CA PHE A 117 18.37 26.48 -56.70
C PHE A 117 19.33 26.36 -57.91
N PRO A 118 20.57 25.85 -57.76
CA PRO A 118 20.75 24.40 -57.70
C PRO A 118 21.99 23.87 -56.93
N ASN A 119 21.86 22.61 -56.49
CA ASN A 119 22.78 21.46 -56.68
C ASN A 119 24.31 21.69 -56.68
N THR A 120 25.21 20.81 -56.25
CA THR A 120 25.28 19.43 -55.69
C THR A 120 26.82 19.21 -55.53
N ILE A 121 27.23 18.01 -55.12
CA ILE A 121 28.52 17.33 -55.39
C ILE A 121 29.46 17.40 -54.18
N THR A 122 29.46 16.34 -53.35
CA THR A 122 30.41 15.19 -53.34
C THR A 122 31.85 15.62 -52.98
N ASP A 123 32.70 14.88 -52.28
CA ASP A 123 32.80 13.44 -52.07
C ASP A 123 33.81 13.18 -50.94
N SER A 124 33.70 11.99 -50.34
CA SER A 124 34.81 11.12 -49.93
C SER A 124 35.84 11.52 -48.84
N ALA A 125 35.83 10.69 -47.77
CA ALA A 125 36.93 9.79 -47.30
C ALA A 125 38.32 10.42 -46.98
N ALA A 126 39.14 10.02 -46.01
CA ALA A 126 39.17 8.92 -45.05
C ALA A 126 40.30 9.19 -44.02
N LEU A 127 40.30 8.41 -42.93
CA LEU A 127 41.45 7.83 -42.21
C LEU A 127 42.45 8.72 -41.39
N VAL A 128 42.37 8.51 -40.07
CA VAL A 128 43.44 8.05 -39.14
C VAL A 128 44.72 8.89 -39.01
N SER A 129 45.00 9.39 -37.80
CA SER A 129 46.04 8.84 -36.91
C SER A 129 46.33 9.76 -35.71
N SER A 130 46.66 9.08 -34.61
CA SER A 130 47.15 9.47 -33.29
C SER A 130 48.24 10.55 -33.21
N GLY A 131 48.27 11.25 -32.08
CA GLY A 131 49.45 11.97 -31.57
C GLY A 131 49.22 12.56 -30.18
N GLU A 132 49.73 11.88 -29.15
CA GLU A 132 49.85 12.40 -27.78
C GLU A 132 50.77 13.63 -27.72
N SER A 133 50.47 14.58 -26.83
CA SER A 133 51.51 15.44 -26.24
C SER A 133 51.08 15.98 -24.88
N GLN A 134 51.79 15.51 -23.86
CA GLN A 134 51.82 16.02 -22.49
C GLN A 134 52.29 17.48 -22.45
N ARG A 135 51.68 18.30 -21.59
CA ARG A 135 52.34 19.49 -21.02
C ARG A 135 52.08 19.61 -19.51
N LYS A 136 53.16 19.46 -18.74
CA LYS A 136 53.32 19.84 -17.32
C LYS A 136 53.60 21.35 -17.22
N TYR A 137 53.01 22.04 -16.24
CA TYR A 137 53.57 23.19 -15.50
C TYR A 137 52.91 23.22 -14.11
N ARG A 138 53.62 22.80 -13.05
CA ARG A 138 54.47 23.57 -12.10
C ARG A 138 53.69 24.30 -11.00
N HIS A 139 53.88 23.77 -9.79
CA HIS A 139 53.60 24.31 -8.45
C HIS A 139 54.13 25.74 -8.23
N ARG A 140 53.37 26.50 -7.45
CA ARG A 140 53.91 27.53 -6.54
C ARG A 140 53.17 27.40 -5.20
N ASN A 141 53.93 27.14 -4.15
CA ASN A 141 53.50 27.17 -2.75
C ASN A 141 53.27 28.62 -2.32
N ASP A 142 52.37 28.82 -1.36
CA ASP A 142 52.63 29.60 -0.15
C ASP A 142 51.76 29.04 0.99
N GLU A 143 52.42 28.86 2.13
CA GLU A 143 51.98 28.36 3.44
C GLU A 143 51.10 29.45 4.13
N GLU A 144 50.23 29.22 5.12
CA GLU A 144 50.47 28.65 6.44
C GLU A 144 49.14 28.62 7.26
N ASP A 145 49.18 27.88 8.38
CA ASP A 145 48.30 27.89 9.57
C ASP A 145 47.06 26.97 9.70
N ASP A 146 47.38 25.73 10.09
CA ASP A 146 47.00 25.03 11.33
C ASP A 146 45.58 25.18 11.93
N LEU A 147 44.89 24.03 12.05
CA LEU A 147 44.69 23.33 13.33
C LEU A 147 43.95 22.00 13.08
N GLU A 148 44.73 20.92 12.95
CA GLU A 148 44.23 19.56 13.14
C GLU A 148 43.90 19.33 14.62
N ILE A 149 42.63 19.10 14.93
CA ILE A 149 42.24 18.28 16.09
C ILE A 149 41.67 16.98 15.54
N GLY A 150 42.54 15.97 15.51
CA GLY A 150 42.13 14.60 15.27
C GLY A 150 41.15 14.10 16.32
N ARG A 151 40.02 13.55 15.87
CA ARG A 151 39.34 12.46 16.58
C ARG A 151 39.18 11.28 15.64
N LYS A 152 40.23 10.46 15.63
CA LYS A 152 40.14 9.04 15.25
C LYS A 152 39.11 8.38 16.17
N ASN A 153 37.94 8.07 15.64
CA ASN A 153 37.08 7.02 16.17
C ASN A 153 36.71 6.11 14.99
N LYS A 154 37.59 5.14 14.70
CA LYS A 154 37.17 3.91 14.04
C LYS A 154 36.35 3.15 15.09
N GLN A 155 35.03 3.13 14.97
CA GLN A 155 34.23 2.12 15.64
C GLN A 155 34.14 0.88 14.75
N PRO A 156 34.36 -0.32 15.30
CA PRO A 156 34.54 -1.55 14.53
C PRO A 156 33.22 -2.16 14.09
N ALA A 157 33.31 -2.98 13.06
CA ALA A 157 32.27 -3.80 12.45
C ALA A 157 31.62 -4.79 13.44
N ILE A 158 30.69 -4.32 14.26
CA ILE A 158 29.87 -5.16 15.16
C ILE A 158 28.44 -5.37 14.61
N PHE A 159 27.93 -4.45 13.78
CA PHE A 159 26.56 -4.54 13.23
C PHE A 159 26.36 -5.57 12.11
N ILE A 160 27.42 -5.95 11.38
CA ILE A 160 27.33 -6.89 10.25
C ILE A 160 27.15 -8.33 10.77
N SER A 161 27.80 -8.67 11.89
CA SER A 161 27.72 -10.02 12.49
C SER A 161 26.33 -10.33 13.06
N GLU A 162 25.67 -9.37 13.72
CA GLU A 162 24.33 -9.58 14.27
C GLU A 162 23.26 -9.69 13.18
N MET A 163 23.42 -9.01 12.04
CA MET A 163 22.48 -9.12 10.90
C MET A 163 22.69 -10.41 10.09
N GLU A 164 23.92 -10.88 9.94
CA GLU A 164 24.21 -12.19 9.35
C GLU A 164 23.80 -13.34 10.29
N GLU A 165 24.02 -13.22 11.61
CA GLU A 165 23.49 -14.18 12.59
C GLU A 165 21.96 -14.16 12.64
N LEU A 166 21.28 -13.01 12.53
CA LEU A 166 19.82 -12.99 12.42
C LEU A 166 19.35 -13.70 11.14
N ALA A 167 19.98 -13.42 10.00
CA ALA A 167 19.61 -14.00 8.71
C ALA A 167 19.81 -15.53 8.65
N VAL A 168 20.78 -16.06 9.39
CA VAL A 168 21.06 -17.51 9.52
C VAL A 168 20.24 -18.15 10.65
N ASN A 169 19.97 -17.45 11.75
CA ASN A 169 19.23 -18.00 12.91
C ASN A 169 17.70 -17.99 12.77
N PHE A 170 17.13 -17.42 11.69
CA PHE A 170 15.70 -17.55 11.42
C PHE A 170 15.27 -18.99 11.06
N GLU A 171 16.21 -19.88 10.73
CA GLU A 171 15.96 -21.32 10.58
C GLU A 171 15.63 -22.01 11.92
N HIS A 172 15.98 -21.40 13.06
CA HIS A 172 15.58 -21.86 14.40
C HIS A 172 14.24 -21.27 14.87
N VAL A 173 13.81 -20.12 14.32
CA VAL A 173 12.46 -19.56 14.55
C VAL A 173 11.38 -20.32 13.75
N LEU A 174 11.81 -21.00 12.69
CA LEU A 174 11.02 -21.99 11.92
C LEU A 174 10.54 -23.19 12.77
N LEU A 175 11.00 -23.36 14.02
CA LEU A 175 10.52 -24.38 14.96
C LEU A 175 9.29 -23.97 15.79
N VAL A 176 8.83 -22.72 15.75
CA VAL A 176 7.62 -22.30 16.51
C VAL A 176 6.32 -22.92 15.96
N CYS A 177 6.39 -23.65 14.84
CA CYS A 177 5.29 -24.48 14.33
C CYS A 177 5.56 -26.00 14.36
N LYS A 178 6.62 -26.48 15.04
CA LYS A 178 6.93 -27.93 15.13
C LYS A 178 7.16 -28.53 16.51
N THR A 179 7.02 -27.80 17.62
CA THR A 179 7.04 -28.41 18.95
C THR A 179 5.78 -28.07 19.72
N ASN A 180 4.80 -28.98 19.66
CA ASN A 180 3.75 -29.16 20.68
C ASN A 180 3.29 -30.63 20.67
N GLN A 181 4.25 -31.54 20.60
CA GLN A 181 4.08 -32.89 21.11
C GLN A 181 5.28 -33.12 22.02
N GLU A 182 4.98 -33.49 23.27
CA GLU A 182 5.89 -33.64 24.41
C GLU A 182 6.12 -32.35 25.21
N GLU A 183 5.20 -32.09 26.15
CA GLU A 183 5.50 -31.77 27.56
C GLU A 183 4.17 -31.66 28.34
N GLU A 184 3.49 -32.80 28.50
CA GLU A 184 2.67 -33.04 29.69
C GLU A 184 3.49 -33.95 30.60
N GLU A 185 3.73 -33.48 31.82
CA GLU A 185 4.18 -34.17 33.04
C GLU A 185 5.38 -33.50 33.70
N LYS A 186 5.10 -32.55 34.59
CA LYS A 186 5.64 -32.50 35.97
C LYS A 186 5.12 -31.27 36.69
N GLU A 187 4.02 -31.44 37.42
CA GLU A 187 3.91 -30.79 38.73
C GLU A 187 2.94 -31.59 39.60
N LEU A 188 3.51 -32.52 40.37
CA LEU A 188 2.83 -33.18 41.48
C LEU A 188 3.81 -33.28 42.65
N SER A 189 3.33 -32.82 43.81
CA SER A 189 3.91 -32.83 45.16
C SER A 189 5.01 -31.77 45.40
N ILE A 190 4.97 -30.92 46.44
CA ILE A 190 4.58 -31.19 47.83
C ILE A 190 3.85 -30.01 48.50
N THR A 191 2.79 -30.42 49.20
CA THR A 191 1.82 -29.76 50.07
C THR A 191 2.41 -29.17 51.37
N LYS A 192 1.88 -28.05 51.90
CA LYS A 192 1.07 -28.01 53.16
C LYS A 192 0.82 -26.61 53.77
N GLN A 193 -0.48 -26.39 54.02
CA GLN A 193 -1.13 -25.77 55.20
C GLN A 193 -1.05 -24.23 55.31
N SER A 194 -2.17 -23.50 55.30
CA SER A 194 -3.22 -23.58 56.31
C SER A 194 -4.51 -22.84 55.89
N GLN A 195 -5.67 -23.48 56.10
CA GLN A 195 -6.95 -22.81 56.45
C GLN A 195 -7.01 -22.72 57.99
N PRO A 196 -7.94 -21.96 58.66
CA PRO A 196 -9.25 -21.52 58.18
C PRO A 196 -9.74 -20.12 58.67
N ASN A 197 -10.83 -19.62 58.07
CA ASN A 197 -12.12 -19.33 58.73
C ASN A 197 -12.91 -18.15 58.14
N ARG A 198 -14.21 -18.42 57.93
CA ARG A 198 -15.28 -17.46 57.70
C ARG A 198 -15.58 -16.69 58.99
N ALA A 199 -15.77 -15.37 58.90
CA ALA A 199 -16.88 -14.62 59.52
C ALA A 199 -16.68 -13.10 59.35
N GLY A 200 -17.78 -12.36 59.24
CA GLY A 200 -17.83 -10.95 59.63
C GLY A 200 -17.99 -9.94 58.51
N ARG A 201 -19.25 -9.60 58.20
CA ARG A 201 -19.64 -8.37 57.52
C ARG A 201 -19.45 -7.19 58.49
N PRO A 202 -18.90 -6.05 58.06
CA PRO A 202 -19.43 -4.77 58.56
C PRO A 202 -19.86 -3.86 57.39
N LYS A 203 -21.03 -3.24 57.60
CA LYS A 203 -21.44 -2.02 56.89
C LYS A 203 -20.48 -0.91 57.24
N GLY A 204 -20.03 -0.13 56.25
CA GLY A 204 -19.25 1.08 56.51
C GLY A 204 -19.04 1.95 55.28
N SER A 205 -19.82 3.03 55.21
CA SER A 205 -19.46 4.34 54.66
C SER A 205 -19.13 4.46 53.17
N SER A 206 -20.12 4.96 52.42
CA SER A 206 -19.96 5.66 51.14
C SER A 206 -18.90 6.77 51.25
N ASN A 207 -17.76 6.59 50.62
CA ASN A 207 -16.95 7.71 50.14
C ASN A 207 -16.99 7.71 48.62
N ARG A 208 -17.94 8.49 48.11
CA ARG A 208 -18.05 8.91 46.71
C ARG A 208 -16.86 9.81 46.43
N SER A 209 -15.71 9.24 46.08
CA SER A 209 -14.66 10.00 45.42
C SER A 209 -15.25 10.48 44.10
N LYS A 210 -15.55 11.79 44.04
CA LYS A 210 -15.78 12.48 42.79
C LYS A 210 -14.50 12.29 41.97
N THR A 211 -14.49 11.32 41.08
CA THR A 211 -13.65 11.37 39.89
C THR A 211 -13.93 12.72 39.25
N GLN A 212 -12.97 13.63 39.32
CA GLN A 212 -12.94 14.82 38.50
C GLN A 212 -13.24 14.37 37.08
N LYS A 213 -14.35 14.83 36.51
CA LYS A 213 -14.52 14.79 35.06
C LYS A 213 -13.33 15.58 34.53
N SER A 214 -12.35 14.88 33.97
CA SER A 214 -11.39 15.52 33.08
C SER A 214 -12.21 16.33 32.08
N ASN A 215 -11.91 17.62 31.94
CA ASN A 215 -12.43 18.46 30.87
C ASN A 215 -11.84 17.95 29.55
N THR A 216 -12.18 16.72 29.14
CA THR A 216 -11.76 16.17 27.86
C THR A 216 -12.50 16.93 26.78
N VAL A 217 -11.77 17.76 26.06
CA VAL A 217 -12.29 18.51 24.92
C VAL A 217 -12.75 17.53 23.85
N ASP A 218 -13.98 17.70 23.38
CA ASP A 218 -14.55 16.87 22.32
C ASP A 218 -14.01 17.33 20.95
N LEU A 219 -12.81 16.84 20.61
CA LEU A 219 -12.13 17.11 19.34
C LEU A 219 -13.00 16.72 18.13
N ARG A 220 -13.82 15.67 18.22
CA ARG A 220 -14.74 15.26 17.14
C ARG A 220 -15.79 16.32 16.87
N SER A 221 -16.38 16.88 17.94
CA SER A 221 -17.34 17.98 17.84
C SER A 221 -16.68 19.24 17.28
N LEU A 222 -15.47 19.59 17.74
CA LEU A 222 -14.73 20.75 17.21
C LEU A 222 -14.41 20.61 15.72
N LEU A 223 -13.92 19.45 15.29
CA LEU A 223 -13.68 19.14 13.88
C LEU A 223 -14.95 19.28 13.03
N THR A 224 -16.08 18.77 13.53
CA THR A 224 -17.38 18.86 12.84
C THR A 224 -17.84 20.30 12.72
N GLN A 225 -17.71 21.11 13.78
CA GLN A 225 -18.05 22.53 13.77
C GLN A 225 -17.14 23.33 12.84
N CYS A 226 -15.84 23.01 12.80
CA CYS A 226 -14.89 23.63 11.88
C CYS A 226 -15.26 23.33 10.43
N ALA A 227 -15.51 22.05 10.10
CA ALA A 227 -15.94 21.66 8.75
C ALA A 227 -17.25 22.34 8.33
N GLN A 228 -18.21 22.50 9.25
CA GLN A 228 -19.44 23.25 8.99
C GLN A 228 -19.16 24.71 8.65
N ALA A 229 -18.30 25.38 9.41
CA ALA A 229 -17.90 26.77 9.14
C ALA A 229 -17.19 26.89 7.78
N VAL A 230 -16.32 25.93 7.43
CA VAL A 230 -15.68 25.86 6.12
C VAL A 230 -16.71 25.67 4.99
N ALA A 231 -17.70 24.79 5.19
CA ALA A 231 -18.76 24.54 4.21
C ALA A 231 -19.68 25.75 4.00
N SER A 232 -19.87 26.58 5.04
CA SER A 232 -20.68 27.80 4.97
C SER A 232 -19.86 29.06 4.63
N PHE A 233 -18.58 28.90 4.25
CA PHE A 233 -17.65 30.01 3.97
C PHE A 233 -17.49 31.02 5.13
N ASP A 234 -17.73 30.58 6.37
CA ASP A 234 -17.51 31.39 7.57
C ASP A 234 -16.04 31.25 8.01
N GLN A 235 -15.17 31.97 7.32
CA GLN A 235 -13.73 31.90 7.52
C GLN A 235 -13.31 32.29 8.94
N ARG A 236 -13.97 33.30 9.53
CA ARG A 236 -13.69 33.74 10.90
C ARG A 236 -13.92 32.60 11.89
N ARG A 237 -15.11 31.98 11.85
CA ARG A 237 -15.44 30.87 12.74
C ARG A 237 -14.59 29.63 12.47
N ALA A 238 -14.26 29.36 11.21
CA ALA A 238 -13.35 28.27 10.85
C ALA A 238 -11.96 28.49 11.46
N THR A 239 -11.38 29.68 11.34
CA THR A 239 -10.08 30.03 11.94
C THR A 239 -10.10 29.97 13.47
N GLU A 240 -11.18 30.44 14.10
CA GLU A 240 -11.36 30.33 15.56
C GLU A 240 -11.39 28.85 16.00
N LYS A 241 -12.14 28.00 15.29
CA LYS A 241 -12.21 26.57 15.59
C LYS A 241 -10.91 25.83 15.31
N LEU A 242 -10.18 26.18 14.24
CA LEU A 242 -8.85 25.63 13.99
C LEU A 242 -7.90 25.93 15.15
N LYS A 243 -7.86 27.17 15.65
CA LYS A 243 -7.03 27.53 16.82
C LYS A 243 -7.37 26.69 18.05
N GLU A 244 -8.66 26.49 18.32
CA GLU A 244 -9.13 25.64 19.42
C GLU A 244 -8.68 24.19 19.24
N ILE A 245 -8.86 23.61 18.04
CA ILE A 245 -8.40 22.24 17.73
C ILE A 245 -6.88 22.12 17.94
N ARG A 246 -6.10 23.05 17.40
CA ARG A 246 -4.62 23.04 17.51
C ARG A 246 -4.14 23.09 18.96
N SER A 247 -4.86 23.79 19.84
CA SER A 247 -4.52 23.85 21.26
C SER A 247 -4.72 22.53 22.02
N HIS A 248 -5.48 21.58 21.44
CA HIS A 248 -5.81 20.30 22.05
C HIS A 248 -5.32 19.08 21.25
N SER A 249 -4.87 19.27 20.02
CA SER A 249 -4.34 18.22 19.14
C SER A 249 -2.81 18.16 19.16
N SER A 250 -2.24 16.99 18.88
CA SER A 250 -0.80 16.78 18.78
C SER A 250 -0.52 15.66 17.78
N SER A 251 0.49 15.82 16.93
CA SER A 251 1.00 14.76 16.02
C SER A 251 1.60 13.58 16.78
N ASN A 252 1.87 13.74 18.07
CA ASN A 252 2.52 12.73 18.91
C ASN A 252 1.60 12.25 20.05
N GLY A 253 0.39 12.82 20.15
CA GLY A 253 -0.58 12.49 21.20
C GLY A 253 -1.26 11.14 20.97
N ASP A 254 -2.40 10.91 21.64
CA ASP A 254 -3.24 9.73 21.40
C ASP A 254 -3.88 9.73 20.00
N GLY A 255 -4.52 8.62 19.61
CA GLY A 255 -5.12 8.49 18.28
C GLY A 255 -6.15 9.59 17.95
N THR A 256 -6.86 10.12 18.94
CA THR A 256 -7.83 11.21 18.75
C THR A 256 -7.11 12.54 18.50
N GLN A 257 -6.05 12.82 19.26
CA GLN A 257 -5.23 14.01 19.10
C GLN A 257 -4.50 14.03 17.76
N ARG A 258 -3.92 12.89 17.33
CA ARG A 258 -3.24 12.77 16.03
C ARG A 258 -4.21 12.95 14.87
N LEU A 259 -5.38 12.30 14.93
CA LEU A 259 -6.43 12.49 13.93
C LEU A 259 -6.82 13.97 13.82
N ALA A 260 -7.08 14.62 14.96
CA ALA A 260 -7.52 16.01 14.97
C ALA A 260 -6.46 16.96 14.43
N PHE A 261 -5.18 16.67 14.69
CA PHE A 261 -4.05 17.42 14.15
C PHE A 261 -4.06 17.39 12.62
N TYR A 262 -4.10 16.20 12.02
CA TYR A 262 -4.07 16.07 10.55
C TYR A 262 -5.36 16.53 9.87
N PHE A 263 -6.52 16.36 10.49
CA PHE A 263 -7.77 16.89 9.96
C PHE A 263 -7.80 18.41 9.99
N ALA A 264 -7.17 19.05 10.99
CA ALA A 264 -6.99 20.50 11.01
C ALA A 264 -6.07 20.96 9.86
N ASP A 265 -4.98 20.24 9.57
CA ASP A 265 -4.13 20.51 8.39
C ASP A 265 -4.95 20.46 7.10
N ALA A 266 -5.80 19.44 6.96
CA ALA A 266 -6.60 19.25 5.76
C ALA A 266 -7.66 20.35 5.58
N LEU A 267 -8.31 20.76 6.67
CA LEU A 267 -9.29 21.85 6.67
C LEU A 267 -8.64 23.20 6.37
N GLU A 268 -7.46 23.45 6.92
CA GLU A 268 -6.67 24.66 6.66
C GLU A 268 -6.20 24.74 5.20
N ALA A 269 -5.71 23.62 4.64
CA ALA A 269 -5.38 23.51 3.23
C ALA A 269 -6.60 23.81 2.33
N ARG A 270 -7.78 23.32 2.72
CA ARG A 270 -9.04 23.62 2.01
C ARG A 270 -9.38 25.12 2.03
N ILE A 271 -9.26 25.78 3.18
CA ILE A 271 -9.59 27.21 3.34
C ILE A 271 -8.65 28.09 2.52
N THR A 272 -7.35 27.77 2.51
CA THR A 272 -6.34 28.57 1.84
C THR A 272 -6.37 28.44 0.32
N GLY A 273 -7.14 27.49 -0.23
CA GLY A 273 -7.11 27.20 -1.66
C GLY A 273 -5.76 26.65 -2.11
N ASN A 274 -4.94 26.15 -1.18
CA ASN A 274 -3.79 25.33 -1.50
C ASN A 274 -4.32 23.98 -1.99
N ILE A 275 -4.69 23.97 -3.28
CA ILE A 275 -5.33 22.86 -3.99
C ILE A 275 -4.32 21.76 -4.31
N SER A 276 -3.03 22.11 -4.40
CA SER A 276 -1.98 21.12 -4.26
C SER A 276 -2.11 20.57 -2.85
N PRO A 277 -2.40 19.26 -2.66
CA PRO A 277 -2.29 18.70 -1.34
C PRO A 277 -0.91 19.14 -0.81
N PRO A 278 -0.76 19.50 0.47
CA PRO A 278 0.57 19.73 1.07
C PRO A 278 1.51 18.53 0.83
N VAL A 279 0.99 17.42 0.34
CA VAL A 279 1.69 16.29 -0.26
C VAL A 279 2.53 16.64 -1.52
N SER A 280 2.48 17.83 -2.12
CA SER A 280 3.41 18.19 -3.23
C SER A 280 4.51 19.17 -2.83
N THR A 281 4.37 19.91 -1.73
CA THR A 281 5.38 20.90 -1.27
C THR A 281 5.85 20.67 0.18
N ALA A 282 5.04 20.05 1.05
CA ALA A 282 5.45 19.58 2.39
C ALA A 282 5.86 18.10 2.41
N PHE A 283 5.47 17.29 1.40
CA PHE A 283 5.92 15.91 1.23
C PHE A 283 6.24 15.59 -0.22
N PRO A 284 7.33 16.13 -0.79
CA PRO A 284 7.75 15.74 -2.13
C PRO A 284 7.71 14.22 -2.26
N SER A 285 7.07 13.73 -3.31
CA SER A 285 7.15 12.33 -3.73
C SER A 285 8.58 12.00 -4.18
N SER A 286 9.59 12.13 -3.31
CA SER A 286 10.99 11.77 -3.56
C SER A 286 11.97 11.87 -2.36
N THR A 287 11.59 11.69 -1.09
CA THR A 287 12.62 11.75 -0.01
C THR A 287 12.50 10.78 1.16
N THR A 288 11.46 9.93 1.23
CA THR A 288 11.47 8.89 2.29
C THR A 288 12.41 7.78 1.86
N PRO A 289 13.49 7.50 2.62
CA PRO A 289 14.40 6.42 2.30
C PRO A 289 13.64 5.09 2.22
N MET A 290 14.00 4.21 1.28
CA MET A 290 13.30 2.93 1.16
C MET A 290 13.46 2.12 2.45
N VAL A 291 14.63 2.19 3.12
CA VAL A 291 14.82 1.60 4.45
C VAL A 291 13.71 1.97 5.43
N ASP A 292 13.29 3.24 5.49
CA ASP A 292 12.22 3.69 6.39
C ASP A 292 10.86 3.12 5.94
N ILE A 293 10.59 3.09 4.63
CA ILE A 293 9.36 2.48 4.07
C ILE A 293 9.30 0.99 4.42
N LEU A 294 10.43 0.30 4.33
CA LEU A 294 10.55 -1.13 4.61
C LEU A 294 10.39 -1.43 6.11
N GLN A 295 10.95 -0.60 6.98
CA GLN A 295 10.75 -0.70 8.43
C GLN A 295 9.29 -0.43 8.82
N ALA A 296 8.66 0.59 8.24
CA ALA A 296 7.24 0.86 8.42
C ALA A 296 6.39 -0.32 7.93
N TYR A 297 6.67 -0.87 6.74
CA TYR A 297 5.96 -2.02 6.23
C TYR A 297 6.10 -3.26 7.14
N LYS A 298 7.31 -3.53 7.67
CA LYS A 298 7.54 -4.59 8.67
C LYS A 298 6.64 -4.38 9.91
N LEU A 299 6.61 -3.17 10.46
CA LEU A 299 5.72 -2.85 11.58
C LEU A 299 4.25 -3.06 11.23
N PHE A 300 3.82 -2.64 10.04
CA PHE A 300 2.44 -2.78 9.59
C PHE A 300 2.00 -4.24 9.51
N VAL A 301 2.76 -5.12 8.84
CA VAL A 301 2.38 -6.54 8.71
C VAL A 301 2.38 -7.30 10.03
N HIS A 302 3.14 -6.82 11.03
CA HIS A 302 3.13 -7.37 12.38
C HIS A 302 1.93 -6.91 13.21
N THR A 303 1.46 -5.69 13.00
CA THR A 303 0.42 -5.08 13.85
C THR A 303 -0.97 -5.11 13.22
N CYS A 304 -1.04 -5.27 11.90
CA CYS A 304 -2.27 -5.21 11.10
C CYS A 304 -2.35 -6.41 10.15
N PRO A 305 -3.45 -7.20 10.16
CA PRO A 305 -3.57 -8.40 9.34
C PRO A 305 -3.93 -8.12 7.88
N ILE A 306 -4.27 -6.88 7.52
CA ILE A 306 -5.02 -6.57 6.29
C ILE A 306 -4.30 -7.08 5.03
N TYR A 307 -3.07 -6.63 4.78
CA TYR A 307 -2.30 -7.09 3.61
C TYR A 307 -1.88 -8.56 3.72
N VAL A 308 -1.66 -9.04 4.95
CA VAL A 308 -1.27 -10.45 5.16
C VAL A 308 -2.40 -11.38 4.73
N ILE A 309 -3.65 -11.09 5.11
CA ILE A 309 -4.80 -11.90 4.75
C ILE A 309 -5.16 -11.76 3.27
N ASP A 310 -5.10 -10.56 2.70
CA ASP A 310 -5.40 -10.35 1.29
C ASP A 310 -4.36 -11.05 0.38
N TYR A 311 -3.06 -10.92 0.70
CA TYR A 311 -2.01 -11.64 -0.03
C TYR A 311 -2.07 -13.15 0.20
N PHE A 312 -2.37 -13.60 1.42
CA PHE A 312 -2.55 -15.03 1.71
C PHE A 312 -3.69 -15.62 0.86
N ALA A 313 -4.87 -15.00 0.89
CA ALA A 313 -6.04 -15.48 0.18
C ALA A 313 -5.85 -15.42 -1.34
N ALA A 314 -5.23 -14.34 -1.84
CA ALA A 314 -4.90 -14.18 -3.25
C ALA A 314 -3.90 -15.23 -3.71
N ASN A 315 -2.75 -15.35 -3.04
CA ASN A 315 -1.70 -16.29 -3.42
C ASN A 315 -2.15 -17.73 -3.33
N ARG A 316 -2.98 -18.08 -2.34
CA ARG A 316 -3.54 -19.44 -2.23
C ARG A 316 -4.50 -19.74 -3.38
N SER A 317 -5.35 -18.79 -3.76
CA SER A 317 -6.25 -18.92 -4.91
C SER A 317 -5.48 -19.04 -6.23
N ILE A 318 -4.41 -18.26 -6.41
CA ILE A 318 -3.52 -18.36 -7.58
C ILE A 318 -2.80 -19.71 -7.59
N TYR A 319 -2.30 -20.16 -6.44
CA TYR A 319 -1.59 -21.43 -6.35
C TYR A 319 -2.48 -22.62 -6.71
N GLU A 320 -3.73 -22.64 -6.22
CA GLU A 320 -4.73 -23.65 -6.58
C GLU A 320 -4.98 -23.70 -8.10
N LEU A 321 -5.05 -22.54 -8.74
CA LEU A 321 -5.16 -22.41 -10.19
C LEU A 321 -3.88 -22.91 -10.90
N ALA A 322 -2.71 -22.58 -10.36
CA ALA A 322 -1.41 -22.93 -10.91
C ALA A 322 -1.07 -24.43 -10.82
N LEU A 323 -1.78 -25.22 -10.02
CA LEU A 323 -1.57 -26.68 -9.91
C LEU A 323 -1.61 -27.39 -11.27
N LYS A 324 -2.38 -26.87 -12.23
CA LYS A 324 -2.55 -27.47 -13.57
C LYS A 324 -1.89 -26.66 -14.69
N ALA A 325 -1.28 -25.51 -14.36
CA ALA A 325 -0.69 -24.62 -15.35
C ALA A 325 0.71 -25.09 -15.76
N THR A 326 1.01 -24.97 -17.05
CA THR A 326 2.38 -25.04 -17.61
C THR A 326 3.02 -23.65 -17.64
N THR A 327 2.22 -22.64 -18.01
CA THR A 327 2.56 -21.22 -17.96
C THR A 327 1.51 -20.48 -17.14
N LEU A 328 1.96 -19.72 -16.15
CA LEU A 328 1.12 -18.83 -15.34
C LEU A 328 1.52 -17.39 -15.68
N HIS A 329 0.58 -16.58 -16.14
CA HIS A 329 0.80 -15.16 -16.38
C HIS A 329 -0.07 -14.31 -15.45
N ILE A 330 0.60 -13.53 -14.62
CA ILE A 330 -0.01 -12.60 -13.66
C ILE A 330 0.11 -11.18 -14.21
N VAL A 331 -1.02 -10.53 -14.43
CA VAL A 331 -1.11 -9.10 -14.75
C VAL A 331 -1.47 -8.36 -13.46
N ASP A 332 -0.48 -7.67 -12.88
CA ASP A 332 -0.58 -7.04 -11.56
C ASP A 332 -0.75 -5.52 -11.66
N PHE A 333 -1.97 -5.05 -11.44
CA PHE A 333 -2.32 -3.63 -11.40
C PHE A 333 -1.99 -3.04 -10.04
N GLY A 334 -0.85 -2.34 -9.99
CA GLY A 334 -0.33 -1.65 -8.80
C GLY A 334 0.70 -2.48 -8.04
N VAL A 335 1.63 -3.10 -8.76
CA VAL A 335 2.65 -4.03 -8.25
C VAL A 335 3.55 -3.45 -7.16
N LEU A 336 3.72 -2.12 -7.10
CA LEU A 336 4.60 -1.42 -6.14
C LEU A 336 5.96 -2.11 -5.99
N TYR A 337 6.32 -2.51 -4.77
CA TYR A 337 7.58 -3.16 -4.42
C TYR A 337 7.54 -4.69 -4.60
N GLY A 338 6.39 -5.26 -4.98
CA GLY A 338 6.23 -6.69 -5.23
C GLY A 338 6.05 -7.55 -3.98
N PHE A 339 5.71 -6.98 -2.81
CA PHE A 339 5.67 -7.72 -1.53
C PHE A 339 4.67 -8.88 -1.47
N GLN A 340 3.65 -8.90 -2.34
CA GLN A 340 2.73 -10.04 -2.44
C GLN A 340 3.44 -11.31 -2.93
N TRP A 341 4.38 -11.16 -3.87
CA TRP A 341 4.85 -12.26 -4.71
C TRP A 341 5.81 -13.25 -4.05
N PRO A 342 6.75 -12.88 -3.14
CA PRO A 342 7.71 -13.82 -2.55
C PRO A 342 7.11 -15.10 -1.97
N CYS A 343 5.96 -15.03 -1.28
CA CYS A 343 5.28 -16.20 -0.74
C CYS A 343 4.75 -17.13 -1.85
N LEU A 344 4.13 -16.57 -2.90
CA LEU A 344 3.66 -17.35 -4.05
C LEU A 344 4.84 -17.98 -4.81
N LEU A 345 5.92 -17.23 -5.04
CA LEU A 345 7.11 -17.71 -5.74
C LEU A 345 7.73 -18.92 -5.03
N LEU A 346 7.86 -18.85 -3.71
CA LEU A 346 8.34 -19.97 -2.90
C LEU A 346 7.38 -21.16 -2.90
N ALA A 347 6.07 -20.92 -2.93
CA ALA A 347 5.07 -21.98 -3.05
C ALA A 347 5.18 -22.69 -4.41
N LEU A 348 5.33 -21.94 -5.50
CA LEU A 348 5.46 -22.45 -6.86
C LEU A 348 6.74 -23.26 -7.06
N SER A 349 7.87 -22.84 -6.47
CA SER A 349 9.13 -23.60 -6.56
C SER A 349 9.03 -24.99 -5.92
N LYS A 350 8.14 -25.15 -4.92
CA LYS A 350 7.87 -26.41 -4.21
C LYS A 350 6.70 -27.20 -4.81
N ARG A 351 6.08 -26.73 -5.91
CA ARG A 351 4.94 -27.39 -6.53
C ARG A 351 5.34 -28.77 -7.05
N SER A 352 4.47 -29.77 -6.85
CA SER A 352 4.64 -31.09 -7.45
C SER A 352 4.68 -30.99 -8.97
N GLY A 353 5.71 -31.56 -9.61
CA GLY A 353 5.94 -31.41 -11.06
C GLY A 353 6.81 -30.20 -11.44
N GLY A 354 7.31 -29.45 -10.45
CA GLY A 354 8.17 -28.27 -10.66
C GLY A 354 7.38 -26.97 -10.82
N PRO A 355 8.03 -25.79 -10.77
CA PRO A 355 7.37 -24.52 -11.02
C PRO A 355 6.89 -24.39 -12.49
N PRO A 356 5.76 -23.72 -12.76
CA PRO A 356 5.40 -23.34 -14.13
C PRO A 356 6.35 -22.26 -14.65
N MET A 357 6.36 -22.02 -15.97
CA MET A 357 6.88 -20.76 -16.51
C MET A 357 6.04 -19.61 -15.94
N LEU A 358 6.65 -18.74 -15.16
CA LEU A 358 5.99 -17.61 -14.54
C LEU A 358 6.26 -16.34 -15.36
N ARG A 359 5.19 -15.74 -15.86
CA ARG A 359 5.21 -14.42 -16.49
C ARG A 359 4.52 -13.44 -15.55
N VAL A 360 5.11 -12.27 -15.34
CA VAL A 360 4.47 -11.20 -14.58
C VAL A 360 4.51 -9.92 -15.41
N THR A 361 3.34 -9.35 -15.69
CA THR A 361 3.20 -7.98 -16.18
C THR A 361 2.92 -7.07 -14.98
N GLY A 362 3.96 -6.38 -14.49
CA GLY A 362 3.86 -5.45 -13.38
C GLY A 362 3.47 -4.05 -13.87
N ILE A 363 2.35 -3.53 -13.38
CA ILE A 363 1.78 -2.25 -13.81
C ILE A 363 1.79 -1.27 -12.64
N GLU A 364 2.23 -0.04 -12.87
CA GLU A 364 2.25 1.02 -11.87
C GLU A 364 1.95 2.39 -12.50
N LEU A 365 1.50 3.34 -11.69
CA LEU A 365 1.41 4.73 -12.13
C LEU A 365 2.81 5.32 -12.33
N PRO A 366 3.00 6.20 -13.33
CA PRO A 366 4.29 6.86 -13.56
C PRO A 366 4.76 7.63 -12.32
N GLN A 367 6.03 7.47 -11.96
CA GLN A 367 6.66 8.33 -10.95
C GLN A 367 6.87 9.75 -11.50
N SER A 368 6.85 10.74 -10.61
CA SER A 368 7.26 12.10 -10.94
C SER A 368 8.74 12.16 -11.29
N GLY A 369 9.12 13.10 -12.18
CA GLY A 369 10.51 13.35 -12.55
C GLY A 369 10.95 12.63 -13.83
N PHE A 370 12.26 12.57 -14.07
CA PHE A 370 12.86 12.08 -15.33
C PHE A 370 12.81 10.56 -15.51
N ARG A 371 12.41 9.81 -14.48
CA ARG A 371 12.45 8.35 -14.47
C ARG A 371 11.13 7.74 -14.01
N PRO A 372 10.08 7.86 -14.84
CA PRO A 372 8.72 7.46 -14.46
C PRO A 372 8.55 5.95 -14.22
N SER A 373 9.38 5.10 -14.82
CA SER A 373 9.32 3.63 -14.72
C SER A 373 10.28 3.00 -13.71
N ASP A 374 11.21 3.76 -13.13
CA ASP A 374 12.31 3.21 -12.32
C ASP A 374 11.87 2.22 -11.23
N ARG A 375 10.80 2.55 -10.49
CA ARG A 375 10.31 1.71 -9.39
C ARG A 375 9.79 0.36 -9.89
N VAL A 376 9.00 0.36 -10.97
CA VAL A 376 8.42 -0.88 -11.48
C VAL A 376 9.48 -1.75 -12.17
N GLU A 377 10.45 -1.13 -12.84
CA GLU A 377 11.62 -1.84 -13.38
C GLU A 377 12.46 -2.47 -12.28
N GLU A 378 12.72 -1.73 -11.20
CA GLU A 378 13.44 -2.22 -10.03
C GLU A 378 12.71 -3.39 -9.37
N THR A 379 11.38 -3.30 -9.19
CA THR A 379 10.58 -4.41 -8.68
C THR A 379 10.71 -5.65 -9.57
N GLY A 380 10.69 -5.50 -10.89
CA GLY A 380 10.95 -6.60 -11.82
C GLY A 380 12.30 -7.27 -11.63
N ARG A 381 13.37 -6.46 -11.49
CA ARG A 381 14.74 -6.95 -11.25
C ARG A 381 14.84 -7.72 -9.93
N ARG A 382 14.23 -7.23 -8.85
CA ARG A 382 14.20 -7.94 -7.56
C ARG A 382 13.43 -9.26 -7.63
N LEU A 383 12.25 -9.27 -8.26
CA LEU A 383 11.47 -10.49 -8.43
C LEU A 383 12.22 -11.53 -9.27
N LYS A 384 12.96 -11.10 -10.31
CA LYS A 384 13.83 -11.98 -11.11
C LYS A 384 14.93 -12.61 -10.24
N ARG A 385 15.65 -11.81 -9.45
CA ARG A 385 16.68 -12.32 -8.52
C ARG A 385 16.10 -13.34 -7.54
N PHE A 386 14.92 -13.07 -6.99
CA PHE A 386 14.24 -13.98 -6.09
C PHE A 386 13.85 -15.29 -6.80
N CYS A 387 13.32 -15.22 -8.02
CA CYS A 387 12.99 -16.41 -8.82
C CYS A 387 14.23 -17.26 -9.14
N ASP A 388 15.35 -16.62 -9.48
CA ASP A 388 16.62 -17.31 -9.77
C ASP A 388 17.12 -18.10 -8.55
N LYS A 389 17.01 -17.53 -7.35
CA LYS A 389 17.36 -18.19 -6.08
C LYS A 389 16.57 -19.46 -5.81
N PHE A 390 15.34 -19.57 -6.34
CA PHE A 390 14.44 -20.70 -6.15
C PHE A 390 14.20 -21.50 -7.44
N ASN A 391 15.00 -21.28 -8.49
CA ASN A 391 14.90 -21.95 -9.79
C ASN A 391 13.48 -21.90 -10.40
N VAL A 392 12.79 -20.76 -10.24
CA VAL A 392 11.49 -20.52 -10.89
C VAL A 392 11.77 -19.86 -12.26
N PRO A 393 11.39 -20.49 -13.39
CA PRO A 393 11.53 -19.86 -14.70
C PRO A 393 10.63 -18.62 -14.77
N PHE A 394 11.22 -17.47 -15.08
CA PHE A 394 10.58 -16.17 -14.86
C PHE A 394 10.82 -15.17 -15.99
N GLU A 395 9.76 -14.47 -16.37
CA GLU A 395 9.78 -13.32 -17.26
C GLU A 395 8.97 -12.16 -16.65
N PHE A 396 9.50 -10.95 -16.78
CA PHE A 396 8.85 -9.73 -16.29
C PHE A 396 8.69 -8.70 -17.40
N ASN A 397 7.48 -8.18 -17.54
CA ASN A 397 7.15 -7.04 -18.40
C ASN A 397 6.64 -5.90 -17.51
N PHE A 398 7.12 -4.67 -17.71
CA PHE A 398 6.69 -3.53 -16.91
C PHE A 398 5.87 -2.55 -17.73
N ILE A 399 4.89 -1.90 -17.10
CA ILE A 399 4.12 -0.79 -17.68
C ILE A 399 4.01 0.32 -16.62
N ALA A 400 4.50 1.51 -16.97
CA ALA A 400 4.37 2.72 -16.16
C ALA A 400 3.45 3.72 -16.87
N LYS A 401 2.12 3.59 -16.65
CA LYS A 401 1.08 4.39 -17.35
C LYS A 401 -0.13 4.61 -16.45
N LYS A 402 -0.96 5.59 -16.82
CA LYS A 402 -2.34 5.67 -16.31
C LYS A 402 -3.10 4.45 -16.78
N TRP A 403 -3.82 3.77 -15.88
CA TRP A 403 -4.34 2.44 -16.15
C TRP A 403 -5.41 2.43 -17.24
N GLU A 404 -6.22 3.48 -17.32
CA GLU A 404 -7.25 3.69 -18.34
C GLU A 404 -6.68 3.90 -19.75
N THR A 405 -5.36 4.09 -19.88
CA THR A 405 -4.67 4.29 -21.17
C THR A 405 -3.96 3.04 -21.69
N ILE A 406 -3.99 1.95 -20.92
CA ILE A 406 -3.31 0.69 -21.27
C ILE A 406 -4.18 -0.08 -22.27
N SER A 407 -3.57 -0.50 -23.37
CA SER A 407 -4.21 -1.38 -24.36
C SER A 407 -3.92 -2.86 -24.08
N LEU A 408 -4.78 -3.74 -24.61
CA LEU A 408 -4.65 -5.20 -24.43
C LEU A 408 -3.33 -5.75 -24.99
N ASP A 409 -2.88 -5.24 -26.14
CA ASP A 409 -1.67 -5.71 -26.82
C ASP A 409 -0.39 -5.44 -26.02
N GLU A 410 -0.35 -4.36 -25.23
CA GLU A 410 0.79 -4.01 -24.37
C GLU A 410 1.02 -5.02 -23.24
N LEU A 411 -0.01 -5.77 -22.87
CA LEU A 411 0.06 -6.80 -21.84
C LEU A 411 0.80 -8.06 -22.32
N LYS A 412 1.07 -8.20 -23.63
CA LYS A 412 1.83 -9.32 -24.22
C LYS A 412 1.27 -10.68 -23.77
N ILE A 413 -0.04 -10.82 -23.85
CA ILE A 413 -0.73 -12.06 -23.48
C ILE A 413 -0.51 -13.11 -24.57
N ASN A 414 -0.06 -14.29 -24.17
CA ASN A 414 0.22 -15.40 -25.09
C ASN A 414 -0.94 -16.41 -25.10
N PRO A 415 -1.30 -16.99 -26.26
CA PRO A 415 -2.31 -18.04 -26.32
C PRO A 415 -1.96 -19.25 -25.44
N GLY A 416 -2.95 -19.73 -24.66
CA GLY A 416 -2.83 -20.96 -23.87
C GLY A 416 -2.17 -20.80 -22.49
N GLU A 417 -1.78 -19.59 -22.09
CA GLU A 417 -1.32 -19.34 -20.72
C GLU A 417 -2.50 -19.25 -19.74
N THR A 418 -2.27 -19.68 -18.49
CA THR A 418 -3.23 -19.47 -17.41
C THR A 418 -3.12 -18.03 -16.92
N LEU A 419 -4.20 -17.26 -17.04
CA LEU A 419 -4.19 -15.81 -16.82
C LEU A 419 -4.79 -15.40 -15.47
N VAL A 420 -4.07 -14.56 -14.75
CA VAL A 420 -4.52 -13.93 -13.51
C VAL A 420 -4.47 -12.42 -13.67
N VAL A 421 -5.56 -11.75 -13.33
CA VAL A 421 -5.55 -10.29 -13.08
C VAL A 421 -5.56 -10.07 -11.57
N ASN A 422 -4.61 -9.29 -11.06
CA ASN A 422 -4.49 -8.94 -9.65
C ASN A 422 -4.65 -7.42 -9.49
N CYS A 423 -5.56 -6.98 -8.62
CA CYS A 423 -5.71 -5.57 -8.27
C CYS A 423 -6.11 -5.43 -6.79
N ILE A 424 -5.14 -5.07 -5.95
CA ILE A 424 -5.30 -5.08 -4.48
C ILE A 424 -4.91 -3.70 -3.91
N HIS A 425 -5.87 -2.97 -3.34
CA HIS A 425 -5.78 -1.65 -2.67
C HIS A 425 -5.36 -0.46 -3.54
N ARG A 426 -5.72 -0.46 -4.82
CA ARG A 426 -5.20 0.50 -5.80
C ARG A 426 -6.22 1.15 -6.71
N LEU A 427 -7.35 0.49 -7.02
CA LEU A 427 -8.34 1.01 -7.97
C LEU A 427 -9.10 2.22 -7.41
N GLN A 428 -9.10 2.41 -6.09
CA GLN A 428 -9.63 3.62 -5.45
C GLN A 428 -8.90 4.92 -5.85
N TYR A 429 -7.71 4.83 -6.43
CA TYR A 429 -6.96 6.00 -6.90
C TYR A 429 -7.20 6.32 -8.38
N THR A 430 -7.87 5.43 -9.12
CA THR A 430 -8.32 5.71 -10.47
C THR A 430 -9.52 6.66 -10.40
N PRO A 431 -9.60 7.71 -11.23
CA PRO A 431 -10.75 8.61 -11.25
C PRO A 431 -12.07 7.87 -11.54
N ASP A 432 -13.15 8.39 -10.99
CA ASP A 432 -14.51 7.88 -11.16
C ASP A 432 -15.37 8.84 -12.00
N GLU A 433 -16.67 8.54 -12.09
CA GLU A 433 -17.64 9.35 -12.83
C GLU A 433 -17.80 10.80 -12.34
N THR A 434 -17.24 11.15 -11.17
CA THR A 434 -17.26 12.54 -10.69
C THR A 434 -16.20 13.43 -11.37
N VAL A 435 -15.28 12.83 -12.13
CA VAL A 435 -14.23 13.54 -12.90
C VAL A 435 -14.53 13.51 -14.40
N SER A 436 -14.99 12.38 -14.92
CA SER A 436 -15.30 12.17 -16.35
C SER A 436 -16.57 11.35 -16.48
N LEU A 437 -17.46 11.70 -17.42
CA LEU A 437 -18.68 10.93 -17.69
C LEU A 437 -18.35 9.47 -18.05
N ASP A 438 -17.31 9.29 -18.88
CA ASP A 438 -16.71 7.99 -19.14
C ASP A 438 -15.74 7.68 -18.00
N SER A 439 -16.22 6.95 -17.00
CA SER A 439 -15.49 6.63 -15.76
C SER A 439 -14.20 5.84 -16.07
N PRO A 440 -13.00 6.37 -15.76
CA PRO A 440 -11.75 5.66 -15.97
C PRO A 440 -11.68 4.30 -15.25
N ARG A 441 -12.34 4.17 -14.10
CA ARG A 441 -12.53 2.88 -13.41
C ARG A 441 -13.25 1.85 -14.27
N ASP A 442 -14.33 2.26 -14.93
CA ASP A 442 -15.11 1.36 -15.77
C ASP A 442 -14.29 0.97 -17.02
N THR A 443 -13.47 1.88 -17.57
CA THR A 443 -12.51 1.57 -18.64
C THR A 443 -11.48 0.52 -18.19
N VAL A 444 -10.92 0.65 -16.99
CA VAL A 444 -9.97 -0.33 -16.44
C VAL A 444 -10.64 -1.69 -16.20
N LEU A 445 -11.85 -1.72 -15.63
CA LEU A 445 -12.60 -2.96 -15.44
C LEU A 445 -12.97 -3.63 -16.78
N LYS A 446 -13.24 -2.83 -17.82
CA LYS A 446 -13.44 -3.34 -19.19
C LYS A 446 -12.15 -3.96 -19.72
N LEU A 447 -10.98 -3.33 -19.53
CA LEU A 447 -9.70 -3.94 -19.87
C LEU A 447 -9.50 -5.28 -19.15
N PHE A 448 -9.83 -5.36 -17.85
CA PHE A 448 -9.76 -6.63 -17.11
C PHE A 448 -10.65 -7.70 -17.74
N ARG A 449 -11.84 -7.32 -18.22
CA ARG A 449 -12.75 -8.23 -18.91
C ARG A 449 -12.20 -8.66 -20.27
N ASP A 450 -11.56 -7.75 -21.00
CA ASP A 450 -10.96 -7.98 -22.32
C ASP A 450 -9.71 -8.88 -22.24
N ILE A 451 -8.95 -8.82 -21.13
CA ILE A 451 -7.91 -9.80 -20.77
C ILE A 451 -8.50 -11.22 -20.69
N ASN A 452 -9.78 -11.34 -20.31
CA ASN A 452 -10.50 -12.60 -20.14
C ASN A 452 -9.75 -13.60 -19.23
N PRO A 453 -9.41 -13.23 -17.99
CA PRO A 453 -8.56 -14.04 -17.13
C PRO A 453 -9.25 -15.30 -16.60
N ASP A 454 -8.48 -16.32 -16.24
CA ASP A 454 -8.97 -17.49 -15.50
C ASP A 454 -9.37 -17.14 -14.06
N LEU A 455 -8.74 -16.10 -13.49
CA LEU A 455 -9.02 -15.57 -12.17
C LEU A 455 -8.74 -14.07 -12.10
N PHE A 456 -9.70 -13.29 -11.62
CA PHE A 456 -9.52 -11.89 -11.26
C PHE A 456 -9.64 -11.72 -9.74
N LEU A 457 -8.58 -11.20 -9.12
CA LEU A 457 -8.46 -10.97 -7.68
C LEU A 457 -8.63 -9.49 -7.39
N PHE A 458 -9.49 -9.17 -6.44
CA PHE A 458 -9.82 -7.79 -6.10
C PHE A 458 -9.89 -7.59 -4.59
N ALA A 459 -9.11 -6.65 -4.07
CA ALA A 459 -9.25 -6.17 -2.69
C ALA A 459 -9.24 -4.65 -2.64
N GLU A 460 -10.09 -4.08 -1.79
CA GLU A 460 -10.13 -2.64 -1.57
C GLU A 460 -10.55 -2.26 -0.15
N ILE A 461 -10.27 -1.01 0.19
CA ILE A 461 -10.81 -0.37 1.38
C ILE A 461 -12.33 -0.19 1.24
N ASN A 462 -13.06 -0.44 2.32
CA ASN A 462 -14.51 -0.27 2.41
C ASN A 462 -14.83 1.12 2.97
N GLY A 463 -14.92 2.11 2.09
CA GLY A 463 -15.14 3.51 2.45
C GLY A 463 -16.45 4.11 1.91
N LEU A 464 -17.13 4.92 2.74
CA LEU A 464 -18.32 5.70 2.39
C LEU A 464 -18.00 7.19 2.15
N TYR A 465 -16.73 7.57 2.15
CA TYR A 465 -16.25 8.94 2.12
C TYR A 465 -15.81 9.41 0.72
N ASN A 466 -16.54 9.02 -0.32
CA ASN A 466 -16.38 9.53 -1.69
C ASN A 466 -17.57 10.40 -2.16
N SER A 467 -18.45 10.82 -1.25
CA SER A 467 -19.59 11.68 -1.58
C SER A 467 -19.17 12.97 -2.31
N PRO A 468 -19.91 13.44 -3.33
CA PRO A 468 -19.65 14.73 -3.96
C PRO A 468 -19.89 15.89 -2.98
N PHE A 469 -20.71 15.69 -1.94
CA PHE A 469 -21.02 16.71 -0.94
C PHE A 469 -19.99 16.70 0.21
N PHE A 470 -19.28 17.81 0.39
CA PHE A 470 -18.20 17.95 1.36
C PHE A 470 -18.58 17.53 2.78
N MET A 471 -19.71 18.01 3.33
CA MET A 471 -20.06 17.68 4.73
C MET A 471 -20.40 16.21 4.95
N THR A 472 -21.07 15.57 4.00
CA THR A 472 -21.33 14.13 4.04
C THR A 472 -20.01 13.38 4.01
N ARG A 473 -19.14 13.76 3.06
CA ARG A 473 -17.83 13.15 2.89
C ARG A 473 -16.94 13.30 4.14
N PHE A 474 -16.91 14.50 4.74
CA PHE A 474 -16.13 14.80 5.93
C PHE A 474 -16.56 13.96 7.14
N ARG A 475 -17.87 13.80 7.38
CA ARG A 475 -18.38 12.99 8.49
C ARG A 475 -18.02 11.51 8.34
N GLU A 476 -18.15 10.99 7.12
CA GLU A 476 -17.78 9.60 6.81
C GLU A 476 -16.26 9.39 6.93
N ALA A 477 -15.45 10.35 6.46
CA ALA A 477 -14.00 10.33 6.59
C ALA A 477 -13.60 10.36 8.07
N LEU A 478 -14.15 11.30 8.85
CA LEU A 478 -13.91 11.39 10.29
C LEU A 478 -14.24 10.07 10.99
N PHE A 479 -15.38 9.47 10.68
CA PHE A 479 -15.75 8.17 11.24
C PHE A 479 -14.78 7.06 10.83
N HIS A 480 -14.40 6.98 9.56
CA HIS A 480 -13.48 5.96 9.03
C HIS A 480 -12.08 6.07 9.62
N PHE A 481 -11.45 7.24 9.50
CA PHE A 481 -10.10 7.47 10.02
C PHE A 481 -10.06 7.37 11.55
N SER A 482 -11.12 7.72 12.28
CA SER A 482 -11.16 7.47 13.74
C SER A 482 -10.95 6.00 14.08
N SER A 483 -11.50 5.09 13.26
CA SER A 483 -11.33 3.65 13.47
C SER A 483 -9.91 3.18 13.19
N LEU A 484 -9.24 3.78 12.20
CA LEU A 484 -7.86 3.44 11.83
C LEU A 484 -6.84 4.00 12.83
N PHE A 485 -7.04 5.24 13.31
CA PHE A 485 -6.22 5.80 14.37
C PHE A 485 -6.40 5.03 15.69
N ASP A 486 -7.63 4.67 16.08
CA ASP A 486 -7.90 3.81 17.25
C ASP A 486 -7.24 2.42 17.11
N MET A 487 -7.25 1.84 15.91
CA MET A 487 -6.56 0.58 15.61
C MET A 487 -5.06 0.71 15.86
N TYR A 488 -4.39 1.69 15.25
CA TYR A 488 -2.96 1.88 15.44
C TYR A 488 -2.57 2.28 16.87
N ASP A 489 -3.40 3.06 17.56
CA ASP A 489 -3.17 3.37 18.98
C ASP A 489 -3.24 2.11 19.86
N THR A 490 -4.13 1.17 19.50
CA THR A 490 -4.30 -0.08 20.24
C THR A 490 -3.19 -1.09 19.91
N THR A 491 -2.77 -1.18 18.64
CA THR A 491 -1.89 -2.25 18.16
C THR A 491 -0.41 -1.89 18.13
N ILE A 492 -0.07 -0.59 18.21
CA ILE A 492 1.31 -0.08 18.15
C ILE A 492 1.60 0.64 19.48
N GLN A 493 2.27 -0.03 20.41
CA GLN A 493 2.46 0.45 21.78
C GLN A 493 3.94 0.71 22.15
N GLY A 494 4.90 0.38 21.29
CA GLY A 494 6.33 0.57 21.57
C GLY A 494 6.78 2.03 21.35
N GLU A 495 7.52 2.59 22.31
CA GLU A 495 8.13 3.93 22.16
C GLU A 495 9.13 3.96 20.99
N ASP A 496 9.88 2.87 20.78
CA ASP A 496 10.83 2.71 19.67
C ASP A 496 10.15 2.62 18.29
N GLU A 497 8.83 2.36 18.26
CA GLU A 497 8.05 2.23 17.03
C GLU A 497 7.46 3.57 16.57
N TYR A 498 7.64 4.64 17.35
CA TYR A 498 7.04 5.95 17.09
C TYR A 498 7.36 6.49 15.68
N LYS A 499 8.63 6.38 15.24
CA LYS A 499 9.05 6.83 13.90
C LYS A 499 8.31 6.07 12.80
N ASN A 500 8.28 4.74 12.91
CA ASN A 500 7.64 3.85 11.94
C ASN A 500 6.12 4.01 11.95
N ARG A 501 5.50 4.19 13.11
CA ARG A 501 4.07 4.52 13.25
C ARG A 501 3.73 5.81 12.54
N SER A 502 4.47 6.88 12.82
CA SER A 502 4.25 8.19 12.20
C SER A 502 4.35 8.10 10.67
N LEU A 503 5.32 7.32 10.18
CA LEU A 503 5.44 7.04 8.75
C LEU A 503 4.24 6.24 8.20
N LEU A 504 3.78 5.21 8.90
CA LEU A 504 2.58 4.45 8.50
C LEU A 504 1.31 5.30 8.47
N GLU A 505 1.07 6.08 9.52
CA GLU A 505 -0.04 7.01 9.60
C GLU A 505 0.03 7.99 8.44
N ARG A 506 1.21 8.56 8.17
CA ARG A 506 1.41 9.49 7.06
C ARG A 506 1.08 8.87 5.71
N GLU A 507 1.67 7.72 5.39
CA GLU A 507 1.60 7.11 4.05
C GLU A 507 0.27 6.40 3.78
N LEU A 508 -0.35 5.80 4.80
CA LEU A 508 -1.56 4.98 4.63
C LEU A 508 -2.85 5.71 5.04
N LEU A 509 -2.80 6.69 5.95
CA LEU A 509 -3.99 7.35 6.49
C LEU A 509 -4.07 8.82 6.09
N VAL A 510 -3.06 9.60 6.48
CA VAL A 510 -3.08 11.06 6.39
C VAL A 510 -3.11 11.50 4.94
N ARG A 511 -2.35 10.85 4.06
CA ARG A 511 -2.33 11.17 2.62
C ARG A 511 -3.73 11.12 2.00
N ASP A 512 -4.48 10.06 2.29
CA ASP A 512 -5.83 9.86 1.77
C ASP A 512 -6.83 10.81 2.46
N ALA A 513 -6.71 11.01 3.78
CA ALA A 513 -7.53 11.96 4.53
C ALA A 513 -7.38 13.40 4.01
N MET A 514 -6.14 13.82 3.76
CA MET A 514 -5.82 15.12 3.16
C MET A 514 -6.53 15.27 1.82
N SER A 515 -6.33 14.32 0.89
CA SER A 515 -6.99 14.34 -0.42
C SER A 515 -8.51 14.49 -0.32
N VAL A 516 -9.14 13.68 0.53
CA VAL A 516 -10.60 13.63 0.70
C VAL A 516 -11.17 14.94 1.26
N ILE A 517 -10.44 15.59 2.17
CA ILE A 517 -10.93 16.77 2.88
C ILE A 517 -10.54 18.06 2.13
N SER A 518 -9.30 18.20 1.68
CA SER A 518 -8.80 19.45 1.09
C SER A 518 -9.11 19.59 -0.39
N CYS A 519 -9.17 18.50 -1.15
CA CYS A 519 -9.27 18.54 -2.62
C CYS A 519 -10.71 18.28 -3.13
N GLU A 520 -10.97 18.76 -4.34
CA GLU A 520 -12.20 18.53 -5.12
C GLU A 520 -11.85 18.23 -6.59
N GLY A 521 -12.82 17.82 -7.39
CA GLY A 521 -12.62 17.60 -8.83
C GLY A 521 -11.47 16.63 -9.11
N ALA A 522 -10.69 16.86 -10.16
CA ALA A 522 -9.58 15.98 -10.56
C ALA A 522 -8.43 15.89 -9.54
N GLU A 523 -8.28 16.90 -8.68
CA GLU A 523 -7.21 17.00 -7.68
C GLU A 523 -7.41 16.04 -6.50
N ARG A 524 -8.66 15.64 -6.25
CA ARG A 524 -8.97 14.59 -5.28
C ARG A 524 -8.65 13.22 -5.89
N PHE A 525 -7.57 12.59 -5.45
CA PHE A 525 -7.16 11.28 -5.96
C PHE A 525 -7.75 10.12 -5.15
N ALA A 526 -7.93 10.26 -3.83
CA ALA A 526 -8.48 9.18 -2.99
C ALA A 526 -10.01 9.15 -3.07
N ARG A 527 -10.57 8.05 -3.59
CA ARG A 527 -11.99 7.91 -3.93
C ARG A 527 -12.49 6.50 -3.60
N PRO A 528 -12.56 6.14 -2.31
CA PRO A 528 -12.98 4.79 -1.92
C PRO A 528 -14.43 4.52 -2.31
N GLU A 529 -14.75 3.25 -2.46
CA GLU A 529 -16.13 2.78 -2.56
C GLU A 529 -16.33 1.61 -1.61
N THR A 530 -17.57 1.36 -1.22
CA THR A 530 -17.87 0.14 -0.45
C THR A 530 -17.69 -1.10 -1.32
N TYR A 531 -17.41 -2.24 -0.69
CA TYR A 531 -17.33 -3.52 -1.42
C TYR A 531 -18.64 -3.86 -2.17
N LYS A 532 -19.78 -3.37 -1.68
CA LYS A 532 -21.09 -3.51 -2.35
C LYS A 532 -21.16 -2.70 -3.65
N GLN A 533 -20.63 -1.48 -3.67
CA GLN A 533 -20.52 -0.66 -4.88
C GLN A 533 -19.55 -1.31 -5.87
N TRP A 534 -18.38 -1.76 -5.41
CA TRP A 534 -17.43 -2.50 -6.23
C TRP A 534 -18.03 -3.78 -6.83
N ARG A 535 -18.79 -4.55 -6.04
CA ARG A 535 -19.53 -5.71 -6.54
C ARG A 535 -20.43 -5.35 -7.71
N VAL A 536 -21.19 -4.25 -7.62
CA VAL A 536 -22.06 -3.81 -8.73
C VAL A 536 -21.24 -3.46 -9.97
N ARG A 537 -20.13 -2.73 -9.82
CA ARG A 537 -19.25 -2.37 -10.94
C ARG A 537 -18.63 -3.60 -11.61
N ILE A 538 -18.09 -4.53 -10.83
CA ILE A 538 -17.44 -5.74 -11.35
C ILE A 538 -18.45 -6.65 -12.06
N LEU A 539 -19.66 -6.80 -11.50
CA LEU A 539 -20.75 -7.52 -12.17
C LEU A 539 -21.13 -6.86 -13.51
N ARG A 540 -21.28 -5.52 -13.52
CA ARG A 540 -21.60 -4.75 -14.73
C ARG A 540 -20.50 -4.85 -15.79
N ALA A 541 -19.25 -4.97 -15.38
CA ALA A 541 -18.11 -5.19 -16.28
C ALA A 541 -18.08 -6.61 -16.88
N GLY A 542 -19.04 -7.49 -16.55
CA GLY A 542 -19.18 -8.81 -17.15
C GLY A 542 -18.40 -9.90 -16.43
N PHE A 543 -18.21 -9.76 -15.12
CA PHE A 543 -17.66 -10.81 -14.26
C PHE A 543 -18.74 -11.50 -13.42
N LYS A 544 -18.46 -12.72 -12.97
CA LYS A 544 -19.23 -13.46 -11.97
C LYS A 544 -18.34 -13.77 -10.75
N PRO A 545 -18.88 -13.77 -9.51
CA PRO A 545 -18.10 -14.11 -8.33
C PRO A 545 -17.51 -15.52 -8.44
N ALA A 546 -16.27 -15.69 -7.99
CA ALA A 546 -15.63 -16.98 -7.83
C ALA A 546 -15.55 -17.32 -6.33
N THR A 547 -15.96 -18.54 -5.98
CA THR A 547 -15.99 -18.98 -4.58
C THR A 547 -14.59 -19.10 -4.01
N ILE A 548 -14.35 -18.44 -2.89
CA ILE A 548 -13.14 -18.63 -2.09
C ILE A 548 -13.31 -19.91 -1.28
N SER A 549 -12.30 -20.78 -1.30
CA SER A 549 -12.32 -22.06 -0.59
C SER A 549 -12.59 -21.87 0.91
N LYS A 550 -13.43 -22.74 1.48
CA LYS A 550 -13.69 -22.75 2.94
C LYS A 550 -12.42 -22.99 3.75
N VAL A 551 -11.42 -23.66 3.16
CA VAL A 551 -10.11 -23.89 3.77
C VAL A 551 -9.36 -22.57 3.90
N ILE A 552 -9.29 -21.77 2.83
CA ILE A 552 -8.69 -20.42 2.84
C ILE A 552 -9.35 -19.56 3.92
N MET A 553 -10.68 -19.57 4.00
CA MET A 553 -11.42 -18.82 5.02
C MET A 553 -11.10 -19.26 6.44
N LYS A 554 -11.00 -20.56 6.68
CA LYS A 554 -10.68 -21.12 7.99
C LYS A 554 -9.25 -20.76 8.40
N GLU A 555 -8.29 -20.89 7.49
CA GLU A 555 -6.89 -20.55 7.72
C GLU A 555 -6.70 -19.04 7.94
N ALA A 556 -7.37 -18.19 7.16
CA ALA A 556 -7.34 -16.74 7.36
C ALA A 556 -7.84 -16.33 8.75
N LYS A 557 -8.97 -16.90 9.20
CA LYS A 557 -9.49 -16.69 10.57
C LYS A 557 -8.49 -17.14 11.62
N GLU A 558 -7.84 -18.27 11.40
CA GLU A 558 -6.88 -18.84 12.33
C GLU A 558 -5.58 -18.01 12.42
N ILE A 559 -5.11 -17.45 11.29
CA ILE A 559 -3.99 -16.49 11.24
C ILE A 559 -4.29 -15.28 12.12
N VAL A 560 -5.45 -14.65 11.90
CA VAL A 560 -5.87 -13.46 12.67
C VAL A 560 -5.96 -13.77 14.15
N ARG A 561 -6.64 -14.87 14.50
CA ARG A 561 -6.83 -15.30 15.90
C ARG A 561 -5.52 -15.59 16.63
N LYS A 562 -4.51 -16.13 15.94
CA LYS A 562 -3.23 -16.52 16.56
C LYS A 562 -2.22 -15.38 16.67
N ARG A 563 -2.24 -14.43 15.73
CA ARG A 563 -1.14 -13.46 15.56
C ARG A 563 -1.50 -12.01 15.82
N TYR A 564 -2.78 -11.68 15.79
CA TYR A 564 -3.22 -10.29 15.84
C TYR A 564 -4.14 -10.02 17.01
N HIS A 565 -4.34 -8.74 17.31
CA HIS A 565 -5.21 -8.31 18.39
C HIS A 565 -6.64 -8.86 18.23
N ARG A 566 -7.28 -9.23 19.34
CA ARG A 566 -8.60 -9.90 19.37
C ARG A 566 -9.75 -9.11 18.73
N ASP A 567 -9.57 -7.80 18.59
CA ASP A 567 -10.57 -6.91 17.99
C ASP A 567 -10.54 -6.93 16.46
N PHE A 568 -9.54 -7.58 15.85
CA PHE A 568 -9.56 -7.92 14.43
C PHE A 568 -10.51 -9.07 14.17
N LEU A 569 -11.29 -8.94 13.10
CA LEU A 569 -12.30 -9.92 12.71
C LEU A 569 -12.19 -10.21 11.22
N ILE A 570 -12.35 -11.48 10.87
CA ILE A 570 -12.52 -11.94 9.50
C ILE A 570 -13.92 -12.53 9.37
N ASP A 571 -14.70 -12.01 8.44
CA ASP A 571 -16.05 -12.47 8.14
C ASP A 571 -16.23 -12.70 6.64
N SER A 572 -17.41 -13.15 6.23
CA SER A 572 -17.76 -13.37 4.83
C SER A 572 -19.12 -12.82 4.45
N ASP A 573 -19.20 -12.17 3.29
CA ASP A 573 -20.47 -11.76 2.68
C ASP A 573 -20.45 -12.01 1.18
N ASN A 574 -21.34 -12.86 0.66
CA ASN A 574 -21.52 -13.07 -0.79
C ASN A 574 -20.20 -13.32 -1.57
N ASN A 575 -19.35 -14.23 -1.07
CA ASN A 575 -18.00 -14.54 -1.59
C ASN A 575 -16.93 -13.46 -1.39
N TRP A 576 -17.22 -12.43 -0.62
CA TRP A 576 -16.21 -11.51 -0.10
C TRP A 576 -15.66 -11.99 1.23
N VAL A 577 -14.36 -11.81 1.43
CA VAL A 577 -13.69 -11.88 2.73
C VAL A 577 -13.67 -10.47 3.29
N LEU A 578 -14.33 -10.27 4.43
CA LEU A 578 -14.42 -8.98 5.08
C LEU A 578 -13.42 -8.93 6.23
N GLN A 579 -12.60 -7.90 6.27
CA GLN A 579 -11.66 -7.66 7.35
C GLN A 579 -12.13 -6.46 8.16
N GLY A 580 -12.18 -6.60 9.49
CA GLY A 580 -12.74 -5.58 10.36
C GLY A 580 -11.99 -5.37 11.66
N TRP A 581 -12.29 -4.24 12.30
CA TRP A 581 -11.77 -3.81 13.60
C TRP A 581 -12.93 -3.34 14.48
N LYS A 582 -13.04 -3.90 15.71
CA LYS A 582 -14.09 -3.56 16.69
C LYS A 582 -15.51 -3.57 16.09
N GLY A 583 -15.80 -4.58 15.27
CA GLY A 583 -17.11 -4.78 14.64
C GLY A 583 -17.36 -3.94 13.37
N ARG A 584 -16.39 -3.13 12.93
CA ARG A 584 -16.48 -2.38 11.67
C ARG A 584 -15.72 -3.09 10.55
N VAL A 585 -16.36 -3.25 9.39
CA VAL A 585 -15.69 -3.70 8.16
C VAL A 585 -14.86 -2.56 7.57
N ILE A 586 -13.55 -2.80 7.41
CA ILE A 586 -12.58 -1.82 6.90
C ILE A 586 -12.08 -2.20 5.51
N TYR A 587 -11.83 -3.48 5.25
CA TYR A 587 -11.35 -3.96 3.94
C TYR A 587 -12.16 -5.15 3.47
N ALA A 588 -12.15 -5.37 2.16
CA ALA A 588 -12.84 -6.50 1.56
C ALA A 588 -12.03 -7.07 0.39
N PHE A 589 -11.91 -8.40 0.34
CA PHE A 589 -11.25 -9.16 -0.73
C PHE A 589 -12.25 -10.09 -1.42
N SER A 590 -12.10 -10.32 -2.72
CA SER A 590 -12.95 -11.20 -3.51
C SER A 590 -12.23 -11.75 -4.74
N CYS A 591 -12.74 -12.88 -5.23
CA CYS A 591 -12.30 -13.52 -6.46
C CYS A 591 -13.41 -13.50 -7.51
N TRP A 592 -13.05 -13.40 -8.78
CA TRP A 592 -13.97 -13.26 -9.91
C TRP A 592 -13.51 -14.06 -11.12
N LYS A 593 -14.47 -14.39 -11.99
CA LYS A 593 -14.22 -14.99 -13.31
C LYS A 593 -15.02 -14.25 -14.37
N PRO A 594 -14.57 -14.21 -15.63
CA PRO A 594 -15.38 -13.76 -16.75
C PRO A 594 -16.75 -14.46 -16.76
N ALA A 595 -17.83 -13.70 -16.90
CA ALA A 595 -19.14 -14.26 -17.19
C ALA A 595 -19.13 -14.79 -18.64
N GLU A 596 -19.82 -15.92 -18.86
CA GLU A 596 -20.00 -16.47 -20.20
C GLU A 596 -20.75 -15.46 -21.08
N LYS A 597 -20.25 -15.22 -22.29
CA LYS A 597 -20.99 -14.43 -23.27
C LYS A 597 -22.22 -15.26 -23.65
N LEU A 598 -23.42 -14.73 -23.41
CA LEU A 598 -24.64 -15.33 -23.95
C LEU A 598 -24.51 -15.33 -25.48
N THR A 599 -24.21 -16.48 -26.06
CA THR A 599 -24.31 -16.66 -27.50
C THR A 599 -25.80 -16.72 -27.82
N ASN A 600 -26.35 -15.61 -28.35
CA ASN A 600 -27.66 -15.63 -28.97
C ASN A 600 -27.58 -16.49 -30.25
N ASN A 601 -27.69 -17.81 -30.09
CA ASN A 601 -28.09 -18.70 -31.16
C ASN A 601 -29.57 -18.42 -31.47
N HIS A 602 -29.86 -17.30 -32.13
CA HIS A 602 -31.07 -17.18 -32.93
C HIS A 602 -30.70 -17.72 -34.31
N GLY A 603 -30.81 -19.04 -34.43
CA GLY A 603 -30.88 -19.69 -35.72
C GLY A 603 -32.03 -19.06 -36.49
N VAL A 604 -31.68 -18.35 -37.56
CA VAL A 604 -32.61 -18.07 -38.65
C VAL A 604 -32.99 -19.44 -39.22
N ILE A 605 -34.25 -19.84 -39.01
CA ILE A 605 -34.92 -20.88 -39.80
C ILE A 605 -35.62 -20.17 -40.94
#